data_AF-A0A935K2E9-F1
#
_entry.id   AF-A0A935K2E9-F1
#
_cell.length_a   1.000
_cell.length_b   1.000
_cell.length_c   1.000
_cell.angle_alpha   90.00
_cell.angle_beta   90.00
_cell.angle_gamma   90.00
#
_symmetry.space_group_name_H-M   'P 1'
#
loop_
_entity.id
_entity.type
_entity.pdbx_description
1 polymer ?
#
loop_
_entity_poly.entity_id
_entity_poly.type
_entity_poly.pdbx_seq_one_letter_code
_entity_poly.pdbx_strand_id
1 'polypeptide(L)'
;MRIQEMRSGITHLKKKMEIERPINYFEKLALVNNMTEAENVVSVCELDEAIWSVVSFERREAHSLTYEQAAALLSELDARGVTGLCIITDDAALRISR
;
A
#
# COMPACT_ATOMS: atom_id res chain seq x y z
N MET A 1 -27.72 -46.11 35.57
CA MET A 1 -26.56 -45.31 35.14
C MET A 1 -27.09 -44.01 34.54
N ARG A 2 -26.88 -42.85 35.18
CA ARG A 2 -27.41 -41.54 34.73
C ARG A 2 -26.31 -40.82 33.97
N ILE A 3 -26.52 -40.57 32.68
CA ILE A 3 -25.62 -39.76 31.87
C ILE A 3 -26.13 -38.32 31.95
N GLN A 4 -25.26 -37.42 32.37
CA GLN A 4 -25.54 -36.00 32.55
C GLN A 4 -25.16 -35.28 31.25
N GLU A 5 -26.11 -34.62 30.59
CA GLU A 5 -25.81 -33.85 29.38
C GLU A 5 -25.06 -32.56 29.71
N MET A 6 -23.89 -32.37 29.09
CA MET A 6 -23.13 -31.13 29.17
C MET A 6 -23.69 -30.13 28.15
N ARG A 7 -24.27 -29.03 28.64
CA ARG A 7 -24.69 -27.92 27.77
C ARG A 7 -23.46 -27.15 27.31
N SER A 8 -23.08 -27.31 26.04
CA SER A 8 -22.03 -26.50 25.41
C SER A 8 -22.49 -25.04 25.29
N GLY A 9 -21.88 -24.16 26.09
CA GLY A 9 -22.15 -22.73 26.12
C GLY A 9 -21.43 -21.97 25.01
N ILE A 10 -21.75 -22.26 23.75
CA ILE A 10 -21.31 -21.42 22.63
C ILE A 10 -22.37 -20.35 22.40
N THR A 11 -22.19 -19.22 23.08
CA THR A 11 -22.92 -17.99 22.78
C THR A 11 -22.64 -17.58 21.33
N HIS A 12 -23.70 -17.49 20.55
CA HIS A 12 -23.70 -16.95 19.19
C HIS A 12 -23.17 -15.51 19.19
N LEU A 13 -21.87 -15.31 18.99
CA LEU A 13 -21.34 -14.01 18.57
C LEU A 13 -21.65 -13.83 17.08
N LYS A 14 -22.84 -13.29 16.77
CA LYS A 14 -23.12 -12.74 15.44
C LYS A 14 -22.30 -11.46 15.29
N LYS A 15 -21.06 -11.57 14.84
CA LYS A 15 -20.31 -10.43 14.32
C LYS A 15 -20.97 -10.04 12.99
N LYS A 16 -21.81 -9.00 13.01
CA LYS A 16 -22.24 -8.32 11.78
C LYS A 16 -20.99 -7.77 11.12
N MET A 17 -20.46 -8.48 10.12
CA MET A 17 -19.60 -7.88 9.11
C MET A 17 -20.53 -7.10 8.20
N GLU A 18 -20.59 -5.79 8.38
CA GLU A 18 -21.03 -4.91 7.31
C GLU A 18 -19.99 -5.06 6.20
N ILE A 19 -20.36 -5.80 5.17
CA ILE A 19 -19.68 -5.78 3.88
C ILE A 19 -20.01 -4.40 3.31
N GLU A 20 -19.22 -3.40 3.70
CA GLU A 20 -19.14 -2.18 2.92
C GLU A 20 -18.70 -2.63 1.52
N ARG A 21 -19.60 -2.48 0.54
CA ARG A 21 -19.29 -2.79 -0.85
C ARG A 21 -17.98 -2.07 -1.18
N PRO A 22 -17.00 -2.73 -1.81
CA PRO A 22 -15.77 -2.04 -2.21
C PRO A 22 -16.19 -0.84 -3.03
N ILE A 23 -15.87 0.34 -2.51
CA ILE A 23 -16.15 1.60 -3.17
C ILE A 23 -15.33 1.54 -4.44
N ASN A 24 -15.98 1.42 -5.61
CA ASN A 24 -15.30 1.43 -6.90
C ASN A 24 -14.67 2.81 -7.08
N TYR A 25 -13.46 2.98 -6.55
CA TYR A 25 -12.69 4.23 -6.60
C TYR A 25 -12.62 4.78 -8.03
N PHE A 26 -12.51 3.88 -9.00
CA PHE A 26 -12.49 4.18 -10.42
C PHE A 26 -13.78 4.84 -10.93
N GLU A 27 -14.94 4.38 -10.46
CA GLU A 27 -16.25 4.92 -10.84
C GLU A 27 -16.49 6.30 -10.21
N LYS A 28 -16.01 6.49 -8.98
CA LYS A 28 -16.03 7.79 -8.29
C LYS A 28 -15.13 8.82 -8.96
N LEU A 29 -13.95 8.41 -9.45
CA LEU A 29 -13.02 9.28 -10.18
C LEU A 29 -13.57 9.69 -11.55
N ALA A 30 -14.25 8.78 -12.26
CA ALA A 30 -14.88 9.10 -13.54
C ALA A 30 -16.00 10.16 -13.42
N LEU A 31 -16.78 10.13 -12.33
CA LEU A 31 -17.79 11.16 -12.03
C LEU A 31 -17.18 12.52 -11.71
N VAL A 32 -16.03 12.55 -11.02
CA VAL A 32 -15.30 13.79 -10.74
C VAL A 32 -14.71 14.37 -12.02
N ASN A 33 -14.13 13.54 -12.89
CA ASN A 33 -13.52 13.98 -14.14
C ASN A 33 -14.55 14.54 -15.14
N ASN A 34 -15.78 14.02 -15.15
CA ASN A 34 -16.83 14.49 -16.06
C ASN A 34 -17.47 15.83 -15.65
N MET A 35 -17.11 16.40 -14.49
CA MET A 35 -17.57 17.74 -14.05
C MET A 35 -16.53 18.85 -14.27
N THR A 36 -15.34 18.54 -14.79
CA THR A 36 -14.22 19.50 -14.85
C THR A 36 -13.65 19.59 -16.26
N GLU A 37 -14.45 20.10 -17.20
CA GLU A 37 -14.03 20.37 -18.58
C GLU A 37 -13.45 21.78 -18.78
N ALA A 38 -13.04 22.48 -17.71
CA ALA A 38 -12.41 23.79 -17.82
C ALA A 38 -11.53 24.11 -16.59
N GLU A 39 -10.40 23.42 -16.46
CA GLU A 39 -9.15 23.94 -15.90
C GLU A 39 -8.10 22.84 -15.99
N ASN A 40 -6.94 23.16 -16.55
CA ASN A 40 -5.80 22.27 -16.66
C ASN A 40 -5.20 22.11 -15.26
N VAL A 41 -5.90 21.40 -14.38
CA VAL A 41 -5.41 21.03 -13.05
C VAL A 41 -4.29 20.05 -13.32
N VAL A 42 -3.05 20.56 -13.33
CA VAL A 42 -1.85 19.75 -13.26
C VAL A 42 -1.96 18.97 -11.96
N SER A 43 -2.51 17.77 -12.06
CA SER A 43 -2.66 16.87 -10.92
C SER A 43 -1.25 16.47 -10.54
N VAL A 44 -0.67 17.16 -9.55
CA VAL A 44 0.67 16.89 -9.04
C VAL A 44 0.66 15.44 -8.57
N CYS A 45 1.35 14.57 -9.30
CA CYS A 45 1.38 13.14 -8.99
C CYS A 45 2.44 12.90 -7.93
N GLU A 46 2.07 12.26 -6.82
CA GLU A 46 3.01 11.87 -5.75
C GLU A 46 4.16 10.98 -6.27
N LEU A 47 3.94 10.27 -7.39
CA LEU A 47 4.97 9.47 -8.05
C LEU A 47 6.11 10.31 -8.64
N ASP A 48 5.83 11.57 -8.99
CA ASP A 48 6.81 12.51 -9.52
C ASP A 48 7.54 13.28 -8.41
N GLU A 49 7.08 13.15 -7.16
CA GLU A 49 7.74 13.75 -6.00
C GLU A 49 8.99 12.97 -5.60
N ALA A 50 10.04 13.69 -5.22
CA ALA A 50 11.31 13.12 -4.77
C ALA A 50 11.25 12.64 -3.31
N ILE A 51 10.28 11.77 -3.00
CA ILE A 51 10.00 11.26 -1.65
C ILE A 51 10.21 9.75 -1.52
N TRP A 52 10.66 9.08 -2.58
CA TRP A 52 10.79 7.64 -2.65
C TRP A 52 12.21 7.16 -2.33
N SER A 53 12.28 6.02 -1.67
CA SER A 53 13.50 5.32 -1.27
C SER A 53 13.46 3.88 -1.77
N VAL A 54 14.61 3.37 -2.20
CA VAL A 54 14.82 1.95 -2.46
C VAL A 54 15.59 1.36 -1.29
N VAL A 55 15.03 0.32 -0.69
CA VAL A 55 15.66 -0.41 0.43
C VAL A 55 15.86 -1.88 0.03
N SER A 56 16.97 -2.45 0.47
CA SER A 56 17.19 -3.89 0.52
C SER A 56 16.92 -4.39 1.94
N PHE A 57 17.03 -5.71 2.15
CA PHE A 57 16.89 -6.29 3.48
C PHE A 57 17.90 -5.73 4.49
N GLU A 58 19.11 -5.39 4.04
CA GLU A 58 20.22 -5.00 4.91
C GLU A 58 20.33 -3.50 5.11
N ARG A 59 19.95 -2.70 4.10
CA ARG A 59 20.20 -1.25 4.12
C ARG A 59 19.30 -0.47 3.17
N ARG A 60 19.31 0.86 3.35
CA ARG A 60 18.79 1.80 2.38
C ARG A 60 19.79 1.97 1.23
N GLU A 61 19.37 1.63 0.02
CA GLU A 61 20.19 1.70 -1.18
C GLU A 61 20.19 3.13 -1.77
N ALA A 62 19.03 3.78 -1.78
CA ALA A 62 18.87 5.18 -2.20
C ALA A 62 17.65 5.84 -1.54
N HIS A 63 17.62 7.18 -1.56
CA HIS A 63 16.52 7.99 -1.03
C HIS A 63 16.28 9.24 -1.88
N SER A 64 15.15 9.91 -1.65
CA SER A 64 14.75 11.15 -2.33
C SER A 64 14.73 11.03 -3.86
N LEU A 65 14.19 9.91 -4.34
CA LEU A 65 13.98 9.60 -5.75
C LEU A 65 12.52 9.85 -6.13
N THR A 66 12.26 10.10 -7.42
CA THR A 66 10.92 9.89 -7.97
C THR A 66 10.63 8.40 -8.06
N TYR A 67 9.35 8.03 -8.18
CA TYR A 67 8.98 6.62 -8.30
C TYR A 67 9.59 5.97 -9.56
N GLU A 68 9.64 6.70 -10.68
CA GLU A 68 10.27 6.23 -11.92
C GLU A 68 11.76 5.92 -11.70
N GLN A 69 12.48 6.83 -11.05
CA GLN A 69 13.89 6.63 -10.72
C GLN A 69 14.09 5.45 -9.76
N ALA A 70 13.23 5.31 -8.75
CA ALA A 70 13.25 4.20 -7.82
C ALA A 70 12.99 2.85 -8.52
N ALA A 71 12.07 2.80 -9.48
CA ALA A 71 11.78 1.59 -10.27
C ALA A 71 12.94 1.19 -11.19
N ALA A 72 13.59 2.17 -11.82
CA ALA A 72 14.79 1.94 -12.62
C ALA A 72 15.93 1.36 -11.75
N LEU A 73 16.16 1.97 -10.57
CA LEU A 73 17.18 1.51 -9.63
C LEU A 73 16.87 0.11 -9.08
N LEU A 74 15.61 -0.17 -8.76
CA LEU A 74 15.17 -1.49 -8.30
C LEU A 74 15.48 -2.56 -9.35
N SER A 75 15.18 -2.28 -10.63
CA SER A 75 15.47 -3.20 -11.73
C SER A 75 16.97 -3.42 -11.91
N GLU A 76 17.79 -2.38 -11.74
CA GLU A 76 19.25 -2.50 -11.79
C GLU A 76 19.81 -3.35 -10.65
N LEU A 77 19.31 -3.17 -9.43
CA LEU A 77 19.74 -3.92 -8.26
C LEU A 77 19.28 -5.39 -8.33
N ASP A 78 18.08 -5.64 -8.85
CA ASP A 78 17.58 -6.99 -9.11
C ASP A 78 18.46 -7.71 -10.14
N ALA A 79 18.85 -7.02 -11.23
CA ALA A 79 19.78 -7.55 -12.21
C ALA A 79 21.19 -7.85 -11.64
N ARG A 80 21.59 -7.15 -10.58
CA ARG A 80 22.83 -7.42 -9.83
C ARG A 80 22.67 -8.56 -8.80
N GLY A 81 21.48 -9.12 -8.65
CA GLY A 81 21.17 -10.21 -7.73
C GLY A 81 20.91 -9.78 -6.28
N VAL A 82 20.60 -8.50 -6.04
CA VAL A 82 20.22 -8.02 -4.71
C VAL A 82 18.79 -8.46 -4.42
N THR A 83 18.59 -9.17 -3.32
CA THR A 83 17.28 -9.70 -2.94
C THR A 83 16.62 -8.83 -1.86
N GLY A 84 15.29 -8.93 -1.74
CA GLY A 84 14.53 -8.18 -0.75
C GLY A 84 14.44 -6.67 -1.04
N LEU A 85 14.38 -6.29 -2.31
CA LEU A 85 14.26 -4.91 -2.75
C LEU A 85 12.80 -4.43 -2.64
N CYS A 86 12.61 -3.28 -2.00
CA CYS A 86 11.31 -2.62 -1.88
C CYS A 86 11.44 -1.12 -2.17
N ILE A 87 10.42 -0.56 -2.83
CA ILE A 87 10.24 0.89 -2.95
C ILE A 87 9.30 1.32 -1.82
N ILE A 88 9.75 2.25 -1.00
CA ILE A 88 8.99 2.81 0.12
C ILE A 88 9.21 4.31 0.18
N THR A 89 8.43 5.03 0.98
CA THR A 89 8.68 6.46 1.20
C THR A 89 9.90 6.69 2.07
N ASP A 90 10.54 7.86 1.93
CA ASP A 90 11.71 8.26 2.73
C ASP A 90 11.42 8.20 4.24
N ASP A 91 10.20 8.59 4.66
CA ASP A 91 9.77 8.50 6.06
C ASP A 91 9.75 7.05 6.57
N ALA A 92 9.27 6.12 5.75
CA ALA A 92 9.29 4.70 6.10
C ALA A 92 10.74 4.17 6.15
N ALA A 93 11.59 4.59 5.22
CA ALA A 93 12.98 4.16 5.16
C ALA A 93 13.79 4.61 6.39
N LEU A 94 13.52 5.79 6.94
CA LEU A 94 14.14 6.28 8.19
C LEU A 94 13.84 5.39 9.40
N ARG A 95 12.73 4.66 9.40
CA ARG A 95 12.36 3.76 10.50
C ARG A 95 13.10 2.43 10.45
N ILE A 96 13.62 2.06 9.28
CA ILE A 96 14.34 0.80 9.05
C ILE A 96 15.83 0.93 9.40
N SER A 97 16.42 2.12 9.25
CA SER A 97 17.86 2.34 9.50
C SER A 97 18.21 2.63 10.97
N ARG A 98 17.34 2.32 11.92
CA ARG A 98 17.52 2.61 13.36
C ARG A 98 17.89 1.34 14.12
#